data_AF-A0A7C2NED1-F1
#
_entry.id   AF-A0A7C2NED1-F1
#
_cell.length_a   1.000
_cell.length_b   1.000
_cell.length_c   1.000
_cell.angle_alpha   90.00
_cell.angle_beta   90.00
_cell.angle_gamma   90.00
#
_symmetry.space_group_name_H-M   'P 1'
#
loop_
_entity.id
_entity.type
_entity.pdbx_description
1 polymer ?
#
loop_
_entity_poly.entity_id
_entity_poly.type
_entity_poly.pdbx_seq_one_letter_code
_entity_poly.pdbx_strand_id
1 'polypeptide(L)'
;MRFALAVGLALALAAAAAGCVMPAGEQVVLDRRGMRDAFTGNAVLLEVSADRAKCRVAVRNSALFVERRWVDCRYVHSRPLH
;
A
#
# COMPACT_ATOMS: atom_id res chain seq x y z
N MET A 1 -25.14 7.40 29.58
CA MET A 1 -24.61 6.23 28.84
C MET A 1 -24.66 6.36 27.31
N ARG A 2 -25.17 7.46 26.72
CA ARG A 2 -25.26 7.66 25.25
C ARG A 2 -23.99 8.25 24.60
N PHE A 3 -23.16 8.95 25.37
CA PHE A 3 -21.93 9.59 24.86
C PHE A 3 -20.78 8.61 24.60
N ALA A 4 -20.75 7.46 25.27
CA ALA A 4 -19.69 6.46 25.11
C ALA A 4 -19.77 5.72 23.75
N LEU A 5 -20.98 5.52 23.22
CA LEU A 5 -21.21 4.90 21.91
C LEU A 5 -20.73 5.77 20.75
N ALA A 6 -20.93 7.09 20.84
CA ALA A 6 -20.51 8.02 19.80
C ALA A 6 -18.98 8.12 19.69
N VAL A 7 -18.28 8.11 20.83
CA VAL A 7 -16.80 8.15 20.87
C VAL A 7 -16.20 6.86 20.31
N GLY A 8 -16.77 5.70 20.64
CA GLY A 8 -16.32 4.41 20.09
C GLY A 8 -16.45 4.33 18.56
N LEU A 9 -17.55 4.85 18.00
CA LEU A 9 -17.78 4.84 16.56
C LEU A 9 -16.84 5.79 15.80
N ALA A 10 -16.57 6.98 16.36
CA ALA A 10 -15.66 7.95 15.76
C ALA A 10 -14.20 7.45 15.76
N LEU A 11 -13.77 6.78 16.85
CA LEU A 11 -12.43 6.19 16.93
C LEU A 11 -12.27 5.02 15.95
N ALA A 12 -13.31 4.21 15.75
CA ALA A 12 -13.31 3.12 14.78
C ALA A 12 -13.25 3.62 13.33
N LEU A 13 -13.96 4.70 12.97
CA LEU A 13 -13.84 5.31 11.65
C LEU A 13 -12.46 5.94 11.40
N ALA A 14 -11.89 6.61 12.41
CA ALA A 14 -10.57 7.22 12.30
C ALA A 14 -9.46 6.16 12.14
N ALA A 15 -9.56 5.03 12.85
CA ALA A 15 -8.62 3.93 12.70
C ALA A 15 -8.74 3.23 11.32
N ALA A 16 -9.96 3.11 10.78
CA ALA A 16 -10.19 2.56 9.45
C ALA A 16 -9.62 3.44 8.33
N ALA A 17 -9.64 4.77 8.50
CA ALA A 17 -9.15 5.71 7.49
C ALA A 17 -7.62 5.66 7.30
N ALA A 18 -6.85 5.28 8.33
CA ALA A 18 -5.39 5.22 8.27
C ALA A 18 -4.87 4.16 7.26
N GLY A 19 -5.68 3.14 6.95
CA GLY A 19 -5.32 2.09 5.99
C GLY A 19 -5.79 2.33 4.56
N CYS A 20 -6.59 3.37 4.29
CA CYS A 20 -7.23 3.56 2.98
C CYS A 20 -6.48 4.51 2.04
N VAL A 21 -5.55 5.30 2.56
CA VAL A 21 -4.84 6.34 1.79
C VAL A 21 -3.49 5.82 1.32
N MET A 22 -3.25 5.89 0.01
CA MET A 22 -1.94 5.58 -0.56
C MET A 22 -0.96 6.70 -0.21
N PRO A 23 0.27 6.37 0.20
CA PRO A 23 1.31 7.36 0.45
C PRO A 23 1.75 8.04 -0.86
N ALA A 24 2.25 9.27 -0.75
CA ALA A 24 2.91 9.94 -1.86
C ALA A 24 4.27 9.26 -2.15
N GLY A 25 4.57 9.07 -3.44
CA GLY A 25 5.81 8.45 -3.90
C GLY A 25 5.75 8.12 -5.39
N GLU A 26 6.78 7.44 -5.89
CA GLU A 26 6.87 7.06 -7.30
C GLU A 26 5.87 5.93 -7.61
N GLN A 27 5.02 6.13 -8.61
CA GLN A 27 4.12 5.08 -9.06
C GLN A 27 4.89 4.02 -9.85
N VAL A 28 4.78 2.78 -9.39
CA VAL A 28 5.40 1.62 -10.00
C VAL A 28 4.36 0.54 -10.25
N VAL A 29 4.66 -0.37 -11.16
CA VAL A 29 3.86 -1.54 -11.47
C VAL A 29 4.60 -2.79 -11.02
N LEU A 30 3.87 -3.68 -10.37
CA LEU A 30 4.38 -4.99 -9.98
C LEU A 30 4.07 -6.01 -11.07
N ASP A 31 5.06 -6.84 -11.41
CA ASP A 31 4.82 -8.08 -12.16
C ASP A 31 3.88 -9.00 -11.37
N ARG A 32 3.14 -9.89 -12.06
CA ARG A 32 2.22 -10.88 -11.44
C ARG A 32 2.88 -11.68 -10.33
N ARG A 33 4.17 -12.00 -10.48
CA ARG A 33 4.98 -12.70 -9.46
C ARG A 33 5.16 -11.88 -8.18
N GLY A 34 5.28 -10.57 -8.30
CA GLY A 34 5.30 -9.63 -7.19
C GLY A 34 3.90 -9.21 -6.70
N MET A 35 2.84 -9.52 -7.44
CA MET A 35 1.48 -9.05 -7.15
C MET A 35 0.77 -9.83 -6.04
N ARG A 36 0.96 -11.15 -5.83
CA ARG A 36 0.24 -12.03 -4.87
C ARG A 36 -1.22 -11.60 -4.56
N ASP A 37 -1.40 -10.63 -3.65
CA ASP A 37 -2.69 -10.16 -3.12
C ASP A 37 -3.07 -8.70 -3.52
N ALA A 38 -2.33 -8.09 -4.44
CA ALA A 38 -2.54 -6.70 -4.87
C ALA A 38 -3.67 -6.60 -5.91
N PHE A 39 -4.62 -5.70 -5.66
CA PHE A 39 -5.85 -5.56 -6.45
C PHE A 39 -5.60 -5.07 -7.88
N THR A 40 -4.64 -4.16 -8.08
CA THR A 40 -4.49 -3.43 -9.36
C THR A 40 -3.11 -3.55 -10.01
N GLY A 41 -2.16 -4.24 -9.37
CA GLY A 41 -0.75 -4.25 -9.79
C GLY A 41 -0.05 -2.91 -9.66
N ASN A 42 -0.79 -1.86 -9.31
CA ASN A 42 -0.26 -0.53 -9.04
C ASN A 42 0.30 -0.51 -7.63
N ALA A 43 1.49 0.05 -7.50
CA ALA A 43 2.13 0.25 -6.23
C ALA A 43 2.80 1.62 -6.20
N VAL A 44 3.15 2.05 -4.99
CA VAL A 44 4.02 3.20 -4.77
C VAL A 44 5.33 2.70 -4.19
N LEU A 45 6.45 3.06 -4.80
CA LEU A 45 7.77 2.78 -4.25
C LEU A 45 8.02 3.69 -3.05
N LEU A 46 8.35 3.09 -1.91
CA LEU A 46 8.64 3.79 -0.66
C LEU A 46 10.13 3.86 -0.38
N GLU A 47 10.82 2.74 -0.62
CA GLU A 47 12.20 2.56 -0.19
C GLU A 47 12.84 1.46 -1.05
N VAL A 48 14.16 1.56 -1.25
CA VAL A 48 14.98 0.51 -1.86
C VAL A 48 15.99 0.08 -0.82
N SER A 49 16.17 -1.23 -0.63
CA SER A 49 17.14 -1.78 0.32
C SER A 49 18.57 -1.36 -0.06
N ALA A 50 19.48 -1.36 0.93
CA ALA A 50 20.87 -0.95 0.71
C ALA A 50 21.59 -1.78 -0.36
N ASP A 51 21.27 -3.07 -0.46
CA ASP A 51 21.77 -4.01 -1.47
C ASP A 51 21.03 -3.94 -2.82
N ARG A 52 19.99 -3.11 -2.93
CA ARG A 52 19.08 -2.97 -4.08
C ARG A 52 18.38 -4.26 -4.52
N ALA A 53 18.39 -5.29 -3.70
CA ALA A 53 17.71 -6.55 -4.01
C ALA A 53 16.20 -6.46 -3.74
N LYS A 54 15.80 -5.67 -2.75
CA LYS A 54 14.42 -5.56 -2.27
C LYS A 54 13.92 -4.12 -2.39
N CYS A 55 12.68 -4.00 -2.83
CA CYS A 55 11.99 -2.73 -2.98
C CYS A 55 10.77 -2.75 -2.06
N ARG A 56 10.65 -1.74 -1.20
CA ARG A 56 9.52 -1.57 -0.31
C ARG A 56 8.44 -0.81 -1.05
N VAL A 57 7.28 -1.45 -1.18
CA VAL A 57 6.17 -0.90 -1.95
C VAL A 57 4.92 -0.82 -1.09
N ALA A 58 4.12 0.23 -1.32
CA ALA A 58 2.75 0.31 -0.86
C ALA A 58 1.82 -0.18 -1.97
N VAL A 59 1.02 -1.21 -1.67
CA VAL A 59 0.03 -1.79 -2.59
C VAL A 59 -1.35 -1.73 -1.96
N ARG A 60 -2.39 -1.58 -2.77
CA ARG A 60 -3.76 -1.74 -2.32
C ARG A 60 -4.18 -3.21 -2.49
N ASN A 61 -4.57 -3.85 -1.41
CA ASN A 61 -5.10 -5.22 -1.44
C ASN A 61 -6.55 -5.25 -1.96
N SER A 62 -7.10 -6.45 -2.17
CA SER A 62 -8.48 -6.64 -2.65
C SER A 62 -9.54 -6.07 -1.71
N ALA A 63 -9.22 -5.87 -0.43
CA ALA A 63 -10.09 -5.24 0.56
C ALA A 63 -9.90 -3.70 0.66
N LEU A 64 -9.20 -3.10 -0.32
CA LEU A 64 -8.92 -1.66 -0.43
C LEU A 64 -7.99 -1.09 0.65
N PHE A 65 -7.38 -1.94 1.48
CA PHE A 65 -6.37 -1.53 2.45
C PHE A 65 -4.99 -1.42 1.79
N VAL A 66 -4.24 -0.41 2.20
CA VAL A 66 -2.87 -0.17 1.78
C VAL A 66 -1.93 -0.98 2.66
N GLU A 67 -1.27 -1.96 2.05
CA GLU A 67 -0.26 -2.79 2.68
C GLU A 67 1.13 -2.36 2.22
N ARG A 68 2.07 -2.37 3.15
CA ARG A 68 3.49 -2.08 2.86
C ARG A 68 4.26 -3.37 2.96
N ARG A 69 4.93 -3.76 1.88
CA ARG A 69 5.72 -5.00 1.84
C ARG A 69 6.99 -4.85 1.05
N TRP A 70 7.95 -5.71 1.37
CA TRP A 70 9.17 -5.87 0.59
C TRP A 70 8.92 -6.89 -0.53
N VAL A 71 9.32 -6.53 -1.75
CA VAL A 71 9.30 -7.40 -2.93
C VAL A 71 10.68 -7.41 -3.57
N ASP A 72 11.01 -8.41 -4.39
CA ASP A 72 12.23 -8.33 -5.18
C ASP A 72 12.13 -7.15 -6.16
N CYS A 73 13.15 -6.29 -6.21
CA CYS A 73 13.16 -5.13 -7.11
C CYS A 73 13.03 -5.53 -8.58
N ARG A 74 13.44 -6.74 -8.98
CA ARG A 74 13.26 -7.25 -10.35
C ARG A 74 11.80 -7.36 -10.81
N TYR A 75 10.86 -7.37 -9.86
CA TYR A 75 9.42 -7.40 -10.15
C TYR A 75 8.77 -6.02 -10.09
N VAL A 76 9.54 -4.97 -9.84
CA VAL A 76 9.07 -3.58 -9.77
C VAL A 76 9.49 -2.86 -11.04
N HIS A 77 8.52 -2.33 -11.77
CA HIS A 77 8.72 -1.62 -13.02
C HIS A 77 8.24 -0.19 -12.87
N SER A 78 9.03 0.79 -13.30
CA SER A 78 8.58 2.17 -13.37
C SER A 78 7.43 2.28 -14.38
N ARG A 79 6.40 3.05 -14.04
CA ARG A 79 5.40 3.44 -15.04
C ARG A 79 5.94 4.62 -15.83
N PRO A 80 6.07 4.53 -17.15
CA PRO A 80 6.23 5.74 -17.94
C PRO A 80 4.94 6.55 -17.79
N LEU A 81 5.08 7.80 -17.33
CA LEU A 81 4.05 8.82 -17.47
C LEU A 81 3.88 9.05 -18.98
N HIS A 82 2.80 8.55 -19.56
CA HIS A 82 2.36 8.88 -20.91
C HIS A 82 1.09 9.71 -20.82
#